data_AF-A0A257EWV7-F1
#
_entry.id   AF-A0A257EWV7-F1
#
_cell.length_a   1.000
_cell.length_b   1.000
_cell.length_c   1.000
_cell.angle_alpha   90.00
_cell.angle_beta   90.00
_cell.angle_gamma   90.00
#
_symmetry.space_group_name_H-M   'P 1'
#
loop_
_entity.id
_entity.type
_entity.pdbx_description
1 polymer ?
#
loop_
_entity_poly.entity_id
_entity_poly.type
_entity_poly.pdbx_seq_one_letter_code
_entity_poly.pdbx_strand_id
1 'polypeptide(L)'
;MLWDIRTRMKPALAIIDLIPQVHRTPALALLRRAVLEGRPATFRLTAEDRELAFHDAHVQLTSPIGARVLKALYTSGQLKLKKPPQKSLPALEAYIATEATFRAEVAAILQAEEAKRQRLAAIIADPESARPEEVTPYLIDKVMTARLGHGATGTIQIARMTCHRALVPADPAQGDRVEDRWLCWWQDASGTRHGDA
;
A
#
# COMPACT_ATOMS: atom_id res chain seq x y z
N MET A 1 1.54 2.28 -2.02
CA MET A 1 2.22 1.04 -1.56
C MET A 1 1.29 0.00 -0.94
N LEU A 2 0.84 0.16 0.32
CA LEU A 2 0.03 -0.87 1.03
C LEU A 2 -1.31 -1.16 0.35
N TRP A 3 -1.96 -0.14 -0.21
CA TRP A 3 -3.19 -0.31 -1.00
C TRP A 3 -2.95 -1.11 -2.27
N ASP A 4 -1.87 -0.81 -3.01
CA ASP A 4 -1.55 -1.48 -4.28
C ASP A 4 -1.23 -2.96 -4.11
N ILE A 5 -0.65 -3.36 -2.96
CA ILE A 5 -0.46 -4.76 -2.62
C ILE A 5 -1.81 -5.42 -2.28
N ARG A 6 -2.67 -4.73 -1.54
CA ARG A 6 -4.00 -5.26 -1.14
C ARG A 6 -4.91 -5.53 -2.32
N THR A 7 -4.85 -4.74 -3.38
CA THR A 7 -5.65 -4.98 -4.60
C THR A 7 -5.26 -6.27 -5.33
N ARG A 8 -4.10 -6.86 -5.02
CA ARG A 8 -3.65 -8.17 -5.53
C ARG A 8 -4.08 -9.34 -4.65
N MET A 9 -4.67 -9.08 -3.48
CA MET A 9 -5.18 -10.08 -2.56
C MET A 9 -6.68 -10.32 -2.80
N LYS A 10 -7.18 -11.47 -2.34
CA LYS A 10 -8.61 -11.83 -2.45
C LYS A 10 -9.29 -11.86 -1.08
N PRO A 11 -10.61 -11.65 -1.00
CA PRO A 11 -11.36 -11.82 0.24
C PRO A 11 -11.11 -13.20 0.87
N ALA A 12 -10.74 -13.23 2.15
CA ALA A 12 -10.31 -14.45 2.83
C ALA A 12 -11.39 -15.54 2.83
N LEU A 13 -12.65 -15.16 3.04
CA LEU A 13 -13.78 -16.08 2.98
C LEU A 13 -13.96 -16.71 1.60
N ALA A 14 -13.73 -15.96 0.51
CA ALA A 14 -13.81 -16.49 -0.85
C ALA A 14 -12.72 -17.54 -1.12
N ILE A 15 -11.54 -17.39 -0.53
CA ILE A 15 -10.46 -18.39 -0.63
C ILE A 15 -10.74 -19.60 0.26
N ILE A 16 -11.29 -19.39 1.46
CA ILE A 16 -11.72 -20.49 2.35
C ILE A 16 -12.80 -21.33 1.67
N ASP A 17 -13.70 -20.72 0.91
CA ASP A 17 -14.75 -21.41 0.15
C ASP A 17 -14.23 -22.30 -0.98
N LEU A 18 -12.95 -22.18 -1.36
CA LEU A 18 -12.29 -23.13 -2.26
C LEU A 18 -12.05 -24.50 -1.59
N ILE A 19 -12.20 -24.59 -0.27
CA ILE A 19 -12.15 -25.84 0.50
C ILE A 19 -13.58 -26.35 0.71
N PRO A 20 -13.96 -27.49 0.09
CA PRO A 20 -15.31 -28.01 0.23
C PRO A 20 -15.67 -28.32 1.67
N GLN A 21 -16.91 -28.03 2.04
CA GLN A 21 -17.50 -28.44 3.33
C GLN A 21 -16.79 -27.90 4.58
N VAL A 22 -15.98 -26.84 4.44
CA VAL A 22 -15.30 -26.22 5.58
C VAL A 22 -16.26 -25.38 6.44
N HIS A 23 -16.01 -25.32 7.74
CA HIS A 23 -16.64 -24.31 8.58
C HIS A 23 -15.89 -22.98 8.43
N ARG A 24 -16.52 -22.01 7.76
CA ARG A 24 -15.93 -20.70 7.40
C ARG A 24 -15.30 -19.96 8.57
N THR A 25 -16.08 -19.67 9.62
CA THR A 25 -15.63 -18.85 10.75
C THR A 25 -14.48 -19.49 11.52
N PRO A 26 -14.53 -20.80 11.89
CA PRO A 26 -13.38 -21.49 12.48
C PRO A 26 -12.13 -21.49 11.58
N ALA A 27 -12.30 -21.71 10.27
CA ALA A 27 -11.17 -21.71 9.34
C ALA A 27 -10.51 -20.34 9.23
N LEU A 28 -11.30 -19.27 9.20
CA LEU A 28 -10.81 -17.89 9.16
C LEU A 28 -10.05 -17.52 10.44
N ALA A 29 -10.60 -17.86 11.61
CA ALA A 29 -9.95 -17.63 12.89
C ALA A 29 -8.62 -18.38 12.99
N LEU A 30 -8.60 -19.64 12.53
CA LEU A 30 -7.40 -20.47 12.55
C LEU A 30 -6.34 -20.00 11.55
N LEU A 31 -6.73 -19.58 10.34
CA LEU A 31 -5.84 -18.96 9.36
C LEU A 31 -5.16 -17.72 9.96
N ARG A 32 -5.96 -16.80 10.50
CA ARG A 32 -5.46 -15.57 11.13
C ARG A 32 -4.44 -15.89 12.22
N ARG A 33 -4.77 -16.86 13.09
CA ARG A 33 -3.89 -17.29 14.18
C ARG A 33 -2.58 -17.90 13.65
N ALA A 34 -2.66 -18.84 12.71
CA ALA A 34 -1.49 -19.52 12.15
C ALA A 34 -0.53 -18.56 11.44
N VAL A 35 -1.06 -17.55 10.74
CA VAL A 35 -0.25 -16.50 10.12
C VAL A 35 0.42 -15.61 11.17
N LEU A 36 -0.32 -15.17 12.19
CA LEU A 36 0.22 -14.33 13.27
C LEU A 36 1.36 -15.05 14.02
N GLU A 37 1.15 -16.32 14.37
CA GLU A 37 2.13 -17.16 15.06
C GLU A 37 3.32 -17.54 14.16
N GLY A 38 3.18 -17.45 12.83
CA GLY A 38 4.23 -17.77 11.86
C GLY A 38 4.57 -19.27 11.77
N ARG A 39 3.74 -20.13 12.37
CA ARG A 39 3.97 -21.58 12.48
C ARG A 39 2.77 -22.38 11.95
N PRO A 40 2.49 -22.32 10.64
CA PRO A 40 1.57 -23.26 10.03
C PRO A 40 2.10 -24.69 10.22
N ALA A 41 1.23 -25.65 10.52
CA ALA A 41 1.58 -26.98 11.03
C ALA A 41 2.79 -27.69 10.36
N THR A 42 3.05 -27.46 9.07
CA THR A 42 4.07 -28.15 8.28
C THR A 42 5.29 -27.30 7.90
N PHE A 43 5.31 -25.99 8.17
CA PHE A 43 6.45 -25.12 7.81
C PHE A 43 6.50 -23.83 8.66
N ARG A 44 7.53 -23.00 8.49
CA ARG A 44 7.63 -21.68 9.16
C ARG A 44 7.49 -20.56 8.14
N LEU A 45 6.74 -19.52 8.50
CA LEU A 45 6.64 -18.28 7.71
C LEU A 45 7.77 -17.33 8.11
N THR A 46 8.39 -16.67 7.14
CA THR A 46 9.27 -15.52 7.39
C THR A 46 8.43 -14.33 7.86
N ALA A 47 9.08 -13.30 8.42
CA ALA A 47 8.36 -12.08 8.83
C ALA A 47 7.60 -11.44 7.66
N GLU A 48 8.26 -11.31 6.50
CA GLU A 48 7.69 -10.81 5.25
C GLU A 48 6.50 -11.66 4.77
N ASP A 49 6.62 -12.99 4.80
CA ASP A 49 5.54 -13.88 4.40
C ASP A 49 4.30 -13.71 5.28
N ARG A 50 4.47 -13.43 6.58
CA ARG A 50 3.33 -13.18 7.47
C ARG A 50 2.57 -11.92 7.09
N GLU A 51 3.29 -10.84 6.77
CA GLU A 51 2.70 -9.57 6.37
C GLU A 51 1.94 -9.70 5.04
N LEU A 52 2.45 -10.50 4.12
CA LEU A 52 1.83 -10.71 2.82
C LEU A 52 0.74 -11.80 2.83
N ALA A 53 0.74 -12.73 3.78
CA ALA A 53 -0.19 -13.86 3.82
C ALA A 53 -1.65 -13.46 4.13
N PHE A 54 -1.82 -12.54 5.09
CA PHE A 54 -3.14 -12.18 5.60
C PHE A 54 -3.20 -10.71 6.01
N HIS A 55 -4.20 -10.00 5.52
CA HIS A 55 -4.47 -8.62 5.90
C HIS A 55 -5.76 -8.56 6.73
N ASP A 56 -5.63 -8.17 7.99
CA ASP A 56 -6.75 -8.01 8.92
C ASP A 56 -7.30 -6.58 8.83
N ALA A 57 -8.48 -6.46 8.22
CA ALA A 57 -9.22 -5.21 8.06
C ALA A 57 -10.73 -5.50 8.05
N HIS A 58 -11.57 -4.49 7.83
CA HIS A 58 -13.03 -4.67 7.73
C HIS A 58 -13.41 -5.76 6.71
N VAL A 59 -12.72 -5.80 5.57
CA VAL A 59 -12.69 -6.96 4.68
C VAL A 59 -11.33 -7.64 4.84
N GLN A 60 -11.31 -8.82 5.43
CA GLN A 60 -10.10 -9.61 5.59
C GLN A 60 -9.66 -10.16 4.23
N LEU A 61 -8.39 -9.97 3.89
CA LEU A 61 -7.81 -10.41 2.61
C LEU A 61 -6.76 -11.48 2.84
N THR A 62 -6.62 -12.38 1.87
CA THR A 62 -5.56 -13.40 1.87
C THR A 62 -4.93 -13.52 0.49
N SER A 63 -3.60 -13.64 0.48
CA SER A 63 -2.80 -13.86 -0.74
C SER A 63 -2.63 -15.36 -1.02
N PRO A 64 -1.98 -15.75 -2.12
CA PRO A 64 -1.59 -17.14 -2.35
C PRO A 64 -0.74 -17.75 -1.21
N ILE A 65 0.05 -16.93 -0.49
CA ILE A 65 0.83 -17.37 0.68
C ILE A 65 -0.11 -17.81 1.81
N GLY A 66 -1.15 -17.03 2.09
CA GLY A 66 -2.18 -17.39 3.07
C GLY A 66 -3.01 -18.61 2.63
N ALA A 67 -3.23 -18.78 1.32
CA ALA A 67 -3.84 -20.00 0.78
C ALA A 67 -2.96 -21.25 1.00
N ARG A 68 -1.63 -21.11 0.91
CA ARG A 68 -0.68 -22.19 1.24
C ARG A 68 -0.74 -22.55 2.73
N VAL A 69 -0.93 -21.56 3.61
CA VAL A 69 -1.22 -21.80 5.04
C VAL A 69 -2.53 -22.57 5.21
N LEU A 70 -3.62 -22.15 4.56
CA LEU A 70 -4.90 -22.87 4.58
C LEU A 70 -4.75 -24.33 4.14
N LYS A 71 -3.99 -24.59 3.06
CA LYS A 71 -3.72 -25.96 2.60
C LYS A 71 -2.98 -26.77 3.66
N ALA A 72 -1.96 -26.20 4.30
CA ALA A 72 -1.24 -26.88 5.38
C ALA A 72 -2.17 -27.25 6.55
N LEU A 73 -3.00 -26.31 7.01
CA LEU A 73 -4.00 -26.53 8.07
C LEU A 73 -5.02 -27.61 7.69
N TYR A 74 -5.43 -27.65 6.41
CA TYR A 74 -6.30 -28.69 5.88
C TYR A 74 -5.63 -30.06 5.95
N THR A 75 -4.42 -30.17 5.40
CA THR A 75 -3.67 -31.44 5.35
C THR A 75 -3.29 -31.97 6.73
N SER A 76 -3.11 -31.10 7.72
CA SER A 76 -2.84 -31.48 9.11
C SER A 76 -4.11 -31.79 9.92
N GLY A 77 -5.29 -31.76 9.29
CA GLY A 77 -6.57 -32.06 9.96
C GLY A 77 -7.02 -31.02 10.99
N GLN A 78 -6.45 -29.81 10.97
CA GLN A 78 -6.79 -28.76 11.94
C GLN A 78 -8.05 -27.97 11.54
N LEU A 79 -8.41 -27.98 10.25
CA LEU A 79 -9.64 -27.36 9.79
C LEU A 79 -10.86 -28.20 10.16
N LYS A 80 -11.87 -27.56 10.75
CA LYS A 80 -13.17 -28.19 11.01
C LYS A 80 -13.95 -28.33 9.70
N LEU A 81 -14.32 -29.56 9.35
CA LEU A 81 -15.07 -29.91 8.14
C LEU A 81 -16.43 -30.53 8.50
N LYS A 82 -17.43 -30.32 7.65
CA LYS A 82 -18.78 -30.94 7.75
C LYS A 82 -18.80 -32.39 7.24
N LYS A 83 -17.81 -32.77 6.42
CA LYS A 83 -17.66 -34.09 5.80
C LYS A 83 -16.18 -34.51 5.85
N PRO A 84 -15.87 -35.81 5.66
CA PRO A 84 -14.50 -36.28 5.57
C PRO A 84 -13.67 -35.50 4.53
N PRO A 85 -12.37 -35.30 4.77
CA PRO A 85 -11.50 -34.57 3.86
C PRO A 85 -11.38 -35.28 2.51
N GLN A 86 -11.35 -34.49 1.46
CA GLN A 86 -11.02 -34.93 0.11
C GLN A 86 -9.49 -34.96 -0.05
N LYS A 87 -9.02 -35.85 -0.92
CA LYS A 87 -7.59 -36.02 -1.18
C LYS A 87 -6.95 -34.83 -1.90
N SER A 88 -7.73 -34.10 -2.71
CA SER A 88 -7.26 -33.00 -3.56
C SER A 88 -8.13 -31.76 -3.42
N LEU A 89 -7.53 -30.58 -3.58
CA LEU A 89 -8.21 -29.28 -3.53
C LEU A 89 -7.83 -28.43 -4.76
N PRO A 90 -8.24 -28.81 -5.98
CA PRO A 90 -7.70 -28.26 -7.23
C PRO A 90 -7.87 -26.73 -7.34
N ALA A 91 -9.00 -26.17 -6.87
CA ALA A 91 -9.23 -24.73 -6.91
C ALA A 91 -8.31 -23.95 -5.96
N LEU A 92 -8.08 -24.49 -4.75
CA LEU A 92 -7.14 -23.89 -3.80
C LEU A 92 -5.70 -24.01 -4.31
N GLU A 93 -5.34 -25.16 -4.89
CA GLU A 93 -4.02 -25.41 -5.48
C GLU A 93 -3.73 -24.49 -6.65
N ALA A 94 -4.70 -24.25 -7.53
CA ALA A 94 -4.58 -23.29 -8.62
C ALA A 94 -4.33 -21.87 -8.11
N TYR A 95 -4.98 -21.45 -7.02
CA TYR A 95 -4.71 -20.14 -6.42
C TYR A 95 -3.33 -20.08 -5.75
N ILE A 96 -2.89 -21.15 -5.08
CA ILE A 96 -1.52 -21.23 -4.52
C ILE A 96 -0.46 -21.14 -5.62
N ALA A 97 -0.71 -21.74 -6.78
CA ALA A 97 0.21 -21.70 -7.91
C ALA A 97 0.50 -20.28 -8.43
N THR A 98 -0.36 -19.29 -8.14
CA THR A 98 -0.09 -17.88 -8.50
C THR A 98 0.82 -17.15 -7.52
N GLU A 99 1.38 -17.82 -6.50
CA GLU A 99 2.26 -17.21 -5.50
C GLU A 99 3.47 -16.53 -6.12
N ALA A 100 4.13 -17.15 -7.11
CA ALA A 100 5.30 -16.57 -7.76
C ALA A 100 4.98 -15.25 -8.48
N THR A 101 3.87 -15.22 -9.22
CA THR A 101 3.37 -14.01 -9.88
C THR A 101 3.02 -12.92 -8.87
N PHE A 102 2.31 -13.28 -7.80
CA PHE A 102 1.99 -12.34 -6.71
C PHE A 102 3.25 -11.73 -6.10
N ARG A 103 4.28 -12.53 -5.80
CA ARG A 103 5.55 -12.02 -5.27
C ARG A 103 6.26 -11.08 -6.24
N ALA A 104 6.27 -11.40 -7.53
CA ALA A 104 6.85 -10.53 -8.55
C ALA A 104 6.13 -9.17 -8.63
N GLU A 105 4.80 -9.16 -8.56
CA GLU A 105 4.01 -7.93 -8.53
C GLU A 105 4.29 -7.09 -7.29
N VAL A 106 4.36 -7.72 -6.11
CA VAL A 106 4.72 -7.04 -4.86
C VAL A 106 6.11 -6.43 -4.95
N ALA A 107 7.10 -7.18 -5.44
CA ALA A 107 8.47 -6.67 -5.61
C ALA A 107 8.50 -5.46 -6.56
N ALA A 108 7.77 -5.50 -7.68
CA ALA A 108 7.68 -4.38 -8.61
C ALA A 108 7.06 -3.12 -7.96
N ILE A 109 6.01 -3.28 -7.16
CA ILE A 109 5.39 -2.18 -6.39
C ILE A 109 6.41 -1.56 -5.43
N LEU A 110 7.13 -2.39 -4.68
CA LEU A 110 8.13 -1.90 -3.71
C LEU A 110 9.28 -1.17 -4.41
N GLN A 111 9.77 -1.71 -5.53
CA GLN A 111 10.81 -1.07 -6.33
C GLN A 111 10.36 0.26 -6.90
N ALA A 112 9.13 0.35 -7.43
CA ALA A 112 8.59 1.61 -7.96
C ALA A 112 8.46 2.68 -6.86
N GLU A 113 8.00 2.31 -5.67
CA GLU A 113 7.87 3.23 -4.54
C GLU A 113 9.23 3.66 -3.98
N GLU A 114 10.22 2.77 -3.97
CA GLU A 114 11.59 3.13 -3.62
C GLU A 114 12.20 4.08 -4.66
N ALA A 115 12.02 3.82 -5.95
CA ALA A 115 12.48 4.70 -7.02
C ALA A 115 11.85 6.10 -6.92
N LYS A 116 10.56 6.21 -6.60
CA LYS A 116 9.89 7.50 -6.34
C LYS A 116 10.51 8.24 -5.15
N ARG A 117 10.79 7.53 -4.04
CA ARG A 117 11.44 8.12 -2.85
C ARG A 117 12.85 8.60 -3.16
N GLN A 118 13.63 7.81 -3.88
CA GLN A 118 14.97 8.20 -4.33
C GLN A 118 14.92 9.40 -5.28
N ARG A 119 13.97 9.43 -6.23
CA ARG A 119 13.78 10.57 -7.14
C ARG A 119 13.42 11.84 -6.37
N LEU A 120 12.52 11.75 -5.40
CA LEU A 120 12.18 12.88 -4.53
C LEU A 120 13.40 13.39 -3.74
N ALA A 121 14.17 12.47 -3.15
CA ALA A 121 15.38 12.84 -2.40
C ALA A 121 16.43 13.53 -3.31
N ALA A 122 16.62 13.03 -4.53
CA ALA A 122 17.50 13.64 -5.52
C ALA A 122 17.06 15.06 -5.88
N ILE A 123 15.76 15.28 -6.12
CA ILE A 123 15.21 16.61 -6.41
C ILE A 123 15.34 17.54 -5.20
N ILE A 124 15.13 17.05 -3.97
CA ILE A 124 15.35 17.87 -2.78
C ILE A 124 16.82 18.33 -2.68
N ALA A 125 17.76 17.42 -2.98
CA ALA A 125 19.20 17.68 -2.98
C ALA A 125 19.66 18.59 -4.13
N ASP A 126 18.94 18.58 -5.26
CA ASP A 126 19.15 19.48 -6.40
C ASP A 126 17.81 19.78 -7.12
N PRO A 127 17.11 20.88 -6.77
CA PRO A 127 15.80 21.23 -7.33
C PRO A 127 15.82 21.50 -8.83
N GLU A 128 16.97 21.90 -9.39
CA GLU A 128 17.14 22.13 -10.82
C GLU A 128 17.15 20.82 -11.62
N SER A 129 17.45 19.68 -10.97
CA SER A 129 17.43 18.36 -11.61
C SER A 129 16.02 17.81 -11.88
N ALA A 130 14.98 18.45 -11.35
CA ALA A 130 13.59 18.09 -11.61
C ALA A 130 13.21 18.38 -13.07
N ARG A 131 12.30 17.58 -13.61
CA ARG A 131 11.68 17.84 -14.92
C ARG A 131 10.38 18.64 -14.72
N PRO A 132 9.98 19.48 -15.68
CA PRO A 132 8.75 20.28 -15.57
C PRO A 132 7.51 19.45 -15.22
N GLU A 133 7.36 18.25 -15.78
CA GLU A 133 6.22 17.36 -15.53
C GLU A 133 6.21 16.72 -14.13
N GLU A 134 7.31 16.81 -13.37
CA GLU A 134 7.40 16.32 -12.00
C GLU A 134 6.95 17.37 -10.98
N VAL A 135 6.82 18.64 -11.40
CA VAL A 135 6.39 19.74 -10.53
C VAL A 135 4.93 19.55 -10.15
N THR A 136 4.70 19.44 -8.84
CA THR A 136 3.39 19.27 -8.21
C THR A 136 3.35 20.07 -6.90
N PRO A 137 2.16 20.41 -6.36
CA PRO A 137 2.08 21.11 -5.08
C PRO A 137 2.81 20.37 -3.96
N TYR A 138 2.70 19.03 -3.94
CA TYR A 138 3.41 18.17 -3.00
C TYR A 138 4.93 18.30 -3.12
N LEU A 139 5.48 18.27 -4.35
CA LEU A 139 6.93 18.42 -4.56
C LEU A 139 7.42 19.78 -4.07
N ILE A 140 6.70 20.86 -4.39
CA ILE A 140 7.03 22.23 -3.97
C ILE A 140 7.08 22.30 -2.45
N ASP A 141 6.07 21.79 -1.75
CA ASP A 141 6.04 21.77 -0.29
C ASP A 141 7.25 21.02 0.32
N LYS A 142 7.60 19.85 -0.24
CA LYS A 142 8.74 19.06 0.23
C LYS A 142 10.07 19.76 0.02
N VAL A 143 10.29 20.34 -1.15
CA VAL A 143 11.52 21.08 -1.45
C VAL A 143 11.62 22.33 -0.57
N MET A 144 10.54 23.12 -0.46
CA MET A 144 10.49 24.31 0.41
C MET A 144 10.76 23.96 1.87
N THR A 145 10.12 22.90 2.38
CA THR A 145 10.33 22.44 3.76
C THR A 145 11.77 22.02 4.00
N ALA A 146 12.37 21.26 3.08
CA ALA A 146 13.74 20.78 3.23
C ALA A 146 14.79 21.88 3.11
N ARG A 147 14.53 22.91 2.29
CA ARG A 147 15.51 23.99 2.00
C ARG A 147 15.39 25.19 2.92
N LEU A 148 14.16 25.58 3.27
CA LEU A 148 13.86 26.82 3.99
C LEU A 148 13.28 26.56 5.39
N GLY A 149 12.99 25.30 5.72
CA GLY A 149 12.40 24.90 6.99
C GLY A 149 10.88 24.77 6.96
N HIS A 150 10.35 24.21 8.05
CA HIS A 150 8.93 24.04 8.26
C HIS A 150 8.23 25.40 8.37
N GLY A 151 7.11 25.58 7.65
CA GLY A 151 6.32 26.82 7.71
C GLY A 151 6.88 28.01 6.92
N ALA A 152 7.96 27.85 6.16
CA ALA A 152 8.48 28.96 5.35
C ALA A 152 7.55 29.29 4.16
N THR A 153 7.07 30.52 4.03
CA THR A 153 6.40 31.00 2.81
C THR A 153 7.42 31.61 1.85
N GLY A 154 7.08 31.72 0.57
CA GLY A 154 7.91 32.42 -0.40
C GLY A 154 7.98 31.74 -1.76
N THR A 155 9.13 31.89 -2.41
CA THR A 155 9.36 31.39 -3.77
C THR A 155 10.69 30.65 -3.87
N ILE A 156 10.76 29.64 -4.73
CA ILE A 156 11.97 28.85 -5.01
C ILE A 156 11.97 28.41 -6.48
N GLN A 157 13.15 28.19 -7.04
CA GLN A 157 13.30 27.59 -8.37
C GLN A 157 13.32 26.06 -8.26
N ILE A 158 12.47 25.40 -9.06
CA ILE A 158 12.44 23.95 -9.24
C ILE A 158 12.26 23.71 -10.74
N ALA A 159 13.11 22.88 -11.35
CA ALA A 159 13.08 22.65 -12.81
C ALA A 159 13.13 23.96 -13.63
N ARG A 160 13.86 25.00 -13.17
CA ARG A 160 13.89 26.35 -13.76
C ARG A 160 12.54 27.07 -13.79
N MET A 161 11.60 26.64 -12.97
CA MET A 161 10.27 27.23 -12.86
C MET A 161 10.12 27.88 -11.48
N THR A 162 9.57 29.09 -11.48
CA THR A 162 9.25 29.79 -10.24
C THR A 162 8.09 29.10 -9.57
N CYS A 163 8.38 28.48 -8.42
CA CYS A 163 7.42 27.80 -7.58
C CYS A 163 7.17 28.63 -6.32
N HIS A 164 5.93 28.57 -5.82
CA HIS A 164 5.45 29.41 -4.74
C HIS A 164 4.83 28.55 -3.64
N ARG A 165 5.00 28.96 -2.38
CA ARG A 165 4.27 28.44 -1.23
C ARG A 165 3.76 29.59 -0.38
N ALA A 166 2.47 29.62 -0.10
CA ALA A 166 1.87 30.60 0.79
C ALA A 166 0.95 29.93 1.83
N LEU A 167 0.78 30.60 2.96
CA LEU A 167 -0.23 30.28 3.95
C LEU A 167 -1.41 31.21 3.73
N VAL A 168 -2.57 30.64 3.45
CA VAL A 168 -3.83 31.37 3.44
C VAL A 168 -4.45 31.20 4.82
N PRO A 169 -4.53 32.28 5.62
CA PRO A 169 -5.14 32.21 6.93
C PRO A 169 -6.62 31.86 6.78
N ALA A 170 -7.15 31.14 7.76
CA ALA A 170 -8.57 30.86 7.85
C ALA A 170 -9.39 32.16 7.82
N ASP A 171 -10.48 32.16 7.05
CA ASP A 171 -11.42 33.27 7.04
C ASP A 171 -12.23 33.27 8.35
N PRO A 172 -12.06 34.27 9.24
CA PRO A 172 -12.78 34.31 10.51
C PRO A 172 -14.30 34.43 10.33
N ALA A 173 -14.79 34.83 9.14
CA ALA A 173 -16.21 34.91 8.84
C ALA A 173 -16.85 33.54 8.52
N GLN A 174 -16.05 32.50 8.27
CA GLN A 174 -16.54 31.15 7.90
C GLN A 174 -16.70 30.20 9.11
N GLY A 175 -16.51 30.71 10.34
CA GLY A 175 -16.75 30.01 11.61
C GLY A 175 -15.52 29.26 12.17
N ASP A 176 -15.64 28.82 13.42
CA ASP A 176 -14.55 28.27 14.28
C ASP A 176 -13.84 26.99 13.77
N ARG A 177 -14.15 26.49 12.57
CA ARG A 177 -13.60 25.24 12.01
C ARG A 177 -12.76 25.41 10.75
N VAL A 178 -12.53 26.63 10.29
CA VAL A 178 -11.63 26.85 9.15
C VAL A 178 -10.20 26.90 9.66
N GLU A 179 -9.35 26.04 9.10
CA GLU A 179 -7.91 25.99 9.41
C GLU A 179 -7.12 26.73 8.34
N ASP A 180 -5.94 27.24 8.71
CA ASP A 180 -5.01 27.84 7.75
C ASP A 180 -4.61 26.80 6.69
N ARG A 181 -4.56 27.23 5.43
CA ARG A 181 -4.29 26.35 4.28
C ARG A 181 -2.98 26.72 3.62
N TRP A 182 -2.09 25.75 3.49
CA TRP A 182 -0.91 25.87 2.65
C TRP A 182 -1.29 25.71 1.19
N LEU A 183 -0.94 26.68 0.35
CA LEU A 183 -1.10 26.63 -1.09
C LEU A 183 0.28 26.56 -1.74
N CYS A 184 0.47 25.61 -2.65
CA CYS A 184 1.65 25.50 -3.49
C CYS A 184 1.27 25.56 -4.98
N TRP A 185 1.90 26.46 -5.74
CA TRP A 185 1.63 26.65 -7.16
C TRP A 185 2.89 27.04 -7.92
N TRP A 186 2.85 26.95 -9.25
CA TRP A 186 3.95 27.37 -10.11
C TRP A 186 3.42 28.01 -11.39
N GLN A 187 4.32 28.66 -12.12
CA GLN A 187 4.05 29.17 -13.46
C GLN A 187 4.88 28.39 -14.48
N ASP A 188 4.25 27.96 -15.57
CA ASP A 188 4.96 27.35 -16.70
C ASP A 188 5.61 28.40 -17.61
N ALA A 189 6.33 27.94 -18.64
CA ALA A 189 6.99 28.82 -19.61
C ALA A 189 6.04 29.76 -20.37
N SER A 190 4.73 29.47 -20.39
CA SER A 190 3.69 30.31 -20.99
C SER A 190 3.13 31.34 -20.01
N GLY A 191 3.54 31.32 -18.74
CA GLY A 191 3.00 32.15 -17.67
C GLY A 191 1.68 31.63 -17.09
N THR A 192 1.24 30.43 -17.50
CA THR A 192 0.02 29.81 -16.96
C THR A 192 0.30 29.30 -15.55
N ARG A 193 -0.59 29.65 -14.59
CA ARG A 193 -0.51 29.15 -13.21
C ARG A 193 -1.10 27.75 -13.11
N HIS A 194 -0.41 26.88 -12.39
CA HIS A 194 -0.82 25.51 -12.08
C HIS A 194 -0.65 25.22 -10.59
N GLY A 195 -1.37 24.22 -10.08
CA GLY A 195 -1.30 23.81 -8.67
C GLY A 195 -2.50 24.30 -7.87
N ASP A 196 -2.27 24.59 -6.59
CA ASP A 196 -3.36 24.96 -5.67
C ASP A 196 -3.94 26.34 -5.99
N ALA A 197 -5.25 26.47 -5.80
CA ALA A 197 -6.03 27.69 -6.03
C ALA A 197 -6.36 28.38 -4.70
#